data_AF-A0A9P7DJ82-F1
#
_entry.id   AF-A0A9P7DJ82-F1
#
_cell.length_a   1.000
_cell.length_b   1.000
_cell.length_c   1.000
_cell.angle_alpha   90.00
_cell.angle_beta   90.00
_cell.angle_gamma   90.00
#
_symmetry.space_group_name_H-M   'P 1'
#
loop_
_entity.id
_entity.type
_entity.pdbx_description
1 polymer ?
#
loop_
_entity_poly.entity_id
_entity_poly.type
_entity_poly.pdbx_seq_one_letter_code
_entity_poly.pdbx_strand_id
1 'polypeptide(L)'
;GRRSTELNATLDAGFAEVEHCFLNLSTSTTLPVNQLINSFLKSRGRTVVSTNYWNLYANYFKDNVRQELARIGRVAPEGGGATVRTQCYDKFKEAYPDTYQDILSMHEEASLLGSSPQTIAQRGQTFQK
;
A
#
# COMPACT_ATOMS: atom_id res chain seq x y z
N GLY A 1 11.75 -16.66 26.06
CA GLY A 1 12.68 -17.80 25.91
C GLY A 1 13.65 -17.49 24.78
N ARG A 2 14.96 -17.68 24.99
CA ARG A 2 15.99 -17.43 23.97
C ARG A 2 15.88 -18.52 22.89
N ARG A 3 15.73 -18.15 21.61
CA ARG A 3 15.75 -19.12 20.50
C ARG A 3 17.08 -19.87 20.53
N SER A 4 17.04 -21.20 20.33
CA SER A 4 18.25 -22.03 20.23
C SER A 4 19.07 -21.64 18.99
N THR A 5 20.39 -21.72 19.09
CA THR A 5 21.32 -21.49 17.98
C THR A 5 21.01 -22.39 16.78
N GLU A 6 20.62 -23.63 17.05
CA GLU A 6 20.23 -24.62 16.03
C GLU A 6 18.97 -24.23 15.26
N LEU A 7 17.99 -23.64 15.95
CA LEU A 7 16.78 -23.11 15.32
C LEU A 7 17.10 -21.94 14.40
N ASN A 8 17.99 -21.03 14.80
CA ASN A 8 18.40 -19.92 13.95
C ASN A 8 19.14 -20.41 12.70
N ALA A 9 20.06 -21.37 12.84
CA ALA A 9 20.76 -21.96 11.69
C ALA A 9 19.78 -22.62 10.70
N THR A 10 18.76 -23.31 11.22
CA THR A 10 17.69 -23.90 10.39
C THR A 10 16.88 -22.84 9.66
N LEU A 11 16.53 -21.75 10.34
CA LEU A 11 15.80 -20.63 9.75
C LEU A 11 16.62 -19.92 8.67
N ASP A 12 17.90 -19.66 8.92
CA ASP A 12 18.78 -18.99 7.98
C ASP A 12 18.95 -19.81 6.69
N ALA A 13 19.16 -21.13 6.81
CA ALA A 13 19.22 -22.03 5.66
C ALA A 13 17.91 -22.02 4.86
N GLY A 14 16.76 -22.13 5.54
CA GLY A 14 15.46 -22.08 4.88
C GLY A 14 15.16 -20.73 4.21
N PHE A 15 15.57 -19.62 4.82
CA PHE A 15 15.40 -18.29 4.23
C PHE A 15 16.29 -18.08 3.00
N ALA A 16 17.51 -18.60 2.99
CA ALA A 16 18.38 -18.57 1.82
C ALA A 16 17.77 -19.30 0.62
N GLU A 17 17.14 -20.46 0.85
CA GLU A 17 16.43 -21.20 -0.20
C GLU A 17 15.23 -20.43 -0.77
N VAL A 18 14.45 -19.81 0.11
CA VAL A 18 13.30 -18.97 -0.29
C VAL A 18 13.76 -17.74 -1.08
N GLU A 19 14.84 -17.07 -0.64
CA GLU A 19 15.44 -15.94 -1.35
C GLU A 19 15.90 -16.34 -2.75
N HIS A 20 16.59 -17.48 -2.88
CA HIS A 20 17.03 -18.00 -4.17
C HIS A 20 15.85 -18.27 -5.13
N CYS A 21 14.74 -18.80 -4.62
CA CYS A 21 13.53 -18.98 -5.42
C CYS A 21 13.02 -17.64 -5.96
N PHE A 22 12.93 -16.60 -5.13
CA PHE A 22 12.47 -15.29 -5.57
C PHE A 22 13.44 -14.60 -6.54
N LEU A 23 14.75 -14.77 -6.37
CA LEU A 23 15.77 -14.25 -7.29
C LEU A 23 15.67 -14.91 -8.67
N ASN A 24 15.45 -16.23 -8.71
CA ASN A 24 15.25 -16.95 -9.97
C ASN A 24 13.98 -16.50 -10.68
N LEU A 25 12.88 -16.35 -9.94
CA LEU A 25 11.65 -15.78 -10.51
C LEU A 25 11.92 -14.37 -11.04
N SER A 26 12.60 -13.52 -10.25
CA SER A 26 12.94 -12.15 -10.64
C SER A 26 13.72 -12.09 -11.96
N THR A 27 14.68 -12.99 -12.12
CA THR A 27 15.47 -13.11 -13.36
C THR A 27 14.60 -13.56 -14.53
N SER A 28 13.71 -14.54 -14.33
CA SER A 28 12.86 -15.09 -15.39
C SER A 28 11.71 -14.17 -15.82
N THR A 29 11.16 -13.35 -14.91
CA THR A 29 9.99 -12.51 -15.16
C THR A 29 10.33 -11.03 -15.31
N THR A 30 11.59 -10.63 -15.08
CA THR A 30 12.06 -9.23 -15.00
C THR A 30 11.36 -8.38 -13.93
N LEU A 31 10.62 -9.02 -13.01
CA LEU A 31 9.95 -8.32 -11.92
C LEU A 31 10.87 -8.21 -10.70
N PRO A 32 10.86 -7.09 -9.96
CA PRO A 32 11.63 -6.98 -8.73
C PRO A 32 11.17 -7.98 -7.67
N VAL A 33 12.12 -8.56 -6.91
CA VAL A 33 11.86 -9.52 -5.82
C VAL A 33 10.76 -9.06 -4.86
N ASN A 34 10.76 -7.78 -4.47
CA ASN A 34 9.74 -7.23 -3.58
C ASN A 34 8.31 -7.29 -4.18
N GLN A 35 8.15 -7.11 -5.49
CA GLN A 35 6.84 -7.25 -6.13
C GLN A 35 6.38 -8.71 -6.16
N LEU A 36 7.32 -9.63 -6.39
CA LEU A 36 7.04 -11.07 -6.37
C LEU A 36 6.66 -11.55 -4.98
N ILE A 37 7.34 -11.10 -3.94
CA ILE A 37 6.99 -11.39 -2.54
C ILE A 37 5.57 -10.89 -2.24
N ASN A 38 5.28 -9.63 -2.56
CA ASN A 38 3.95 -9.06 -2.34
C ASN A 38 2.86 -9.81 -3.12
N SER A 39 3.12 -10.15 -4.39
CA SER A 39 2.20 -10.92 -5.22
C SER A 39 1.98 -12.33 -4.68
N PHE A 40 3.05 -13.03 -4.27
CA PHE A 40 2.98 -14.36 -3.66
C PHE A 40 2.14 -14.34 -2.37
N LEU A 41 2.40 -13.38 -1.51
CA LEU A 41 1.68 -13.18 -0.26
C LEU A 41 0.20 -12.87 -0.50
N LYS A 42 -0.11 -11.96 -1.43
CA LYS A 42 -1.49 -11.69 -1.89
C LYS A 42 -2.17 -12.94 -2.45
N SER A 43 -1.49 -13.72 -3.30
CA SER A 43 -2.02 -14.95 -3.90
C SER A 43 -2.38 -16.03 -2.87
N ARG A 44 -1.81 -15.94 -1.67
CA ARG A 44 -2.04 -16.87 -0.56
C ARG A 44 -2.96 -16.30 0.52
N GLY A 45 -3.58 -15.13 0.28
CA GLY A 45 -4.40 -14.43 1.26
C GLY A 45 -3.62 -13.95 2.50
N ARG A 46 -2.29 -13.88 2.40
CA ARG A 46 -1.39 -13.46 3.48
C ARG A 46 -0.99 -12.02 3.24
N THR A 47 -1.83 -11.05 3.57
CA THR A 47 -1.50 -9.63 3.40
C THR A 47 -0.46 -9.21 4.46
N VAL A 48 0.84 -9.13 4.11
CA VAL A 48 1.93 -8.80 5.07
C VAL A 48 2.18 -7.31 5.20
N VAL A 49 1.59 -6.47 4.34
CA VAL A 49 1.67 -5.04 4.58
C VAL A 49 0.63 -4.72 5.63
N SER A 50 1.05 -4.29 6.82
CA SER A 50 0.16 -3.59 7.74
C SER A 50 -0.41 -2.42 6.97
N THR A 51 -1.61 -2.60 6.44
CA THR A 51 -2.27 -1.66 5.56
C THR A 51 -2.34 -0.33 6.30
N ASN A 52 -1.52 0.64 5.89
CA ASN A 52 -1.52 1.94 6.52
C ASN A 52 -2.74 2.70 5.98
N TYR A 53 -3.89 2.50 6.64
CA TYR A 53 -5.16 3.10 6.25
C TYR A 53 -5.11 4.63 6.20
N TRP A 54 -4.19 5.25 6.95
CA TRP A 54 -3.95 6.68 6.84
C TRP A 54 -3.34 7.08 5.48
N ASN A 55 -2.41 6.27 4.95
CA ASN A 55 -1.84 6.50 3.62
C ASN A 55 -2.87 6.25 2.50
N LEU A 56 -3.68 5.20 2.65
CA LEU A 56 -4.79 4.92 1.72
C LEU A 56 -5.80 6.05 1.73
N TYR A 57 -6.21 6.49 2.92
CA TYR A 57 -7.08 7.63 3.08
C TYR A 57 -6.47 8.90 2.49
N ALA A 58 -5.15 9.11 2.62
CA ALA A 58 -4.49 10.25 2.00
C ALA A 58 -4.58 10.26 0.47
N ASN A 59 -4.63 9.09 -0.17
CA ASN A 59 -4.87 8.98 -1.61
C ASN A 59 -6.36 9.18 -1.92
N TYR A 60 -7.26 8.46 -1.24
CA TYR A 60 -8.70 8.63 -1.34
C TYR A 60 -9.12 10.11 -1.21
N PHE A 61 -8.55 10.83 -0.23
CA PHE A 61 -8.84 12.23 0.02
C PHE A 61 -8.50 13.13 -1.17
N LYS A 62 -7.40 12.85 -1.89
CA LYS A 62 -7.01 13.67 -3.07
C LYS A 62 -8.05 13.57 -4.19
N ASP A 63 -8.63 12.39 -4.35
CA ASP A 63 -9.62 12.14 -5.40
C ASP A 63 -11.03 12.58 -4.97
N ASN A 64 -11.26 12.70 -3.66
CA ASN A 64 -12.57 12.98 -3.06
C ASN A 64 -12.61 14.27 -2.22
N VAL A 65 -11.71 15.23 -2.47
CA VAL A 65 -11.52 16.44 -1.63
C VAL A 65 -12.83 17.15 -1.29
N ARG A 66 -13.68 17.40 -2.28
CA ARG A 66 -14.95 18.15 -2.05
C ARG A 66 -15.90 17.41 -1.12
N GLN A 67 -16.03 16.09 -1.30
CA GLN A 67 -16.89 15.26 -0.46
C GLN A 67 -16.36 15.20 0.96
N GLU A 68 -15.06 15.02 1.14
CA GLU A 68 -14.45 14.90 2.46
C GLU A 68 -14.47 16.24 3.21
N LEU A 69 -14.26 17.37 2.53
CA LEU A 69 -14.44 18.69 3.13
C LEU A 69 -15.88 18.95 3.57
N ALA A 70 -16.87 18.48 2.80
CA ALA A 70 -18.27 18.60 3.18
C ALA A 70 -18.59 17.84 4.49
N ARG A 71 -17.89 16.74 4.79
CA ARG A 71 -18.07 16.00 6.07
C ARG A 71 -17.74 16.81 7.31
N ILE A 72 -16.85 17.80 7.18
CA ILE A 72 -16.49 18.74 8.25
C ILE A 72 -17.13 20.13 8.06
N GLY A 73 -18.10 20.26 7.15
CA GLY A 73 -18.80 21.52 6.88
C GLY A 73 -17.95 22.58 6.17
N ARG A 74 -16.89 22.17 5.44
CA ARG A 74 -16.02 23.09 4.68
C ARG A 74 -16.25 22.97 3.18
N VAL A 75 -16.03 24.08 2.47
CA VAL A 75 -16.23 24.17 1.01
C VAL A 75 -14.90 24.30 0.25
N ALA A 76 -13.84 24.79 0.92
CA ALA A 76 -12.52 24.99 0.32
C ALA A 76 -11.39 24.50 1.24
N PRO A 77 -10.28 23.99 0.66
CA PRO A 77 -9.09 23.59 1.42
C PRO A 77 -8.28 24.84 1.81
N GLU A 78 -8.82 25.69 2.69
CA GLU A 78 -8.08 26.85 3.18
C GLU A 78 -7.15 26.45 4.34
N GLY A 79 -5.85 26.59 4.09
CA GLY A 79 -4.80 26.76 5.12
C GLY A 79 -4.81 25.75 6.28
N GLY A 80 -4.62 24.47 5.99
CA GLY A 80 -4.51 23.46 7.06
C GLY A 80 -4.43 22.01 6.61
N GLY A 81 -3.77 21.71 5.48
CA GLY A 81 -3.91 20.45 4.75
C GLY A 81 -3.79 19.16 5.58
N ALA A 82 -2.86 19.09 6.54
CA ALA A 82 -2.71 17.91 7.40
C ALA A 82 -3.82 17.82 8.47
N THR A 83 -4.07 18.92 9.18
CA THR A 83 -5.09 18.99 10.26
C THR A 83 -6.50 18.81 9.73
N VAL A 84 -6.81 19.40 8.57
CA VAL A 84 -8.09 19.26 7.88
C VAL A 84 -8.31 17.81 7.43
N ARG A 85 -7.28 17.17 6.87
CA ARG A 85 -7.38 15.78 6.45
C ARG A 85 -7.60 14.83 7.62
N THR A 86 -6.95 15.07 8.76
CA THR A 86 -7.18 14.28 9.98
C THR A 86 -8.62 14.39 10.45
N GLN A 87 -9.16 15.62 10.52
CA GLN A 87 -10.57 15.83 10.89
C GLN A 87 -11.55 15.15 9.93
N CYS A 88 -11.27 15.22 8.63
CA CYS A 88 -12.07 14.52 7.62
C CYS A 88 -11.99 13.01 7.83
N TYR A 89 -10.80 12.46 8.15
CA TYR A 89 -10.62 11.03 8.36
C TYR A 89 -11.37 10.52 9.59
N ASP A 90 -11.37 11.30 10.67
CA ASP A 90 -12.16 10.95 11.86
C ASP A 90 -13.65 10.94 11.53
N LYS A 91 -14.16 11.95 10.79
CA LYS A 91 -15.55 11.95 10.30
C LYS A 91 -15.85 10.83 9.30
N PHE A 92 -14.88 10.43 8.49
CA PHE A 92 -15.00 9.33 7.56
C PHE A 92 -15.17 7.99 8.31
N LYS A 93 -14.36 7.74 9.34
CA LYS A 93 -14.51 6.56 10.21
C LYS A 93 -15.82 6.59 10.99
N GLU A 94 -16.23 7.75 11.51
CA GLU A 94 -17.53 7.89 12.20
C GLU A 94 -18.71 7.56 11.27
N ALA A 95 -18.61 7.91 9.99
CA ALA A 95 -19.65 7.60 9.00
C ALA A 95 -19.65 6.12 8.55
N TYR A 96 -18.50 5.43 8.65
CA TYR A 96 -18.31 4.06 8.20
C TYR A 96 -17.52 3.22 9.22
N PRO A 97 -18.02 3.05 10.46
CA PRO A 97 -17.24 2.49 11.56
C PRO A 97 -16.70 1.08 11.26
N ASP A 98 -17.51 0.26 10.58
CA ASP A 98 -17.19 -1.14 10.31
C ASP A 98 -16.63 -1.37 8.90
N THR A 99 -16.76 -0.40 7.99
CA THR A 99 -16.45 -0.60 6.55
C THR A 99 -15.42 0.38 6.00
N TYR A 100 -14.91 1.32 6.80
CA TYR A 100 -13.96 2.32 6.31
C TYR A 100 -12.68 1.69 5.73
N GLN A 101 -12.23 0.55 6.28
CA GLN A 101 -11.06 -0.17 5.81
C GLN A 101 -11.29 -0.75 4.42
N ASP A 102 -12.42 -1.43 4.24
CA ASP A 102 -12.80 -2.03 2.96
C ASP A 102 -12.99 -0.97 1.88
N ILE A 103 -13.64 0.15 2.20
CA ILE A 103 -13.83 1.27 1.27
C ILE A 103 -12.47 1.79 0.77
N LEU A 104 -11.50 1.94 1.68
CA LEU A 104 -10.16 2.43 1.34
C LEU A 104 -9.35 1.41 0.54
N SER A 105 -9.43 0.13 0.90
CA SER A 105 -8.79 -0.95 0.17
C SER A 105 -9.36 -1.10 -1.24
N MET A 106 -10.68 -1.09 -1.39
CA MET A 106 -11.33 -1.14 -2.71
C MET A 106 -10.96 0.06 -3.59
N HIS A 107 -10.86 1.26 -3.01
CA HIS A 107 -10.43 2.45 -3.75
C HIS A 107 -8.98 2.33 -4.27
N GLU A 108 -8.07 1.79 -3.45
CA GLU A 108 -6.70 1.52 -3.88
C GLU A 108 -6.65 0.49 -5.00
N GLU A 109 -7.36 -0.62 -4.85
CA GLU A 109 -7.44 -1.66 -5.87
C GLU A 109 -7.98 -1.10 -7.19
N ALA A 110 -9.05 -0.30 -7.14
CA ALA A 110 -9.60 0.37 -8.31
C ALA A 110 -8.61 1.35 -8.94
N SER A 111 -7.86 2.10 -8.13
CA SER A 111 -6.82 3.02 -8.58
C SER A 111 -5.66 2.28 -9.27
N LEU A 112 -5.27 1.12 -8.76
CA LEU A 112 -4.23 0.26 -9.34
C LEU A 112 -4.67 -0.42 -10.64
N LEU A 113 -5.95 -0.78 -10.77
CA LEU A 113 -6.52 -1.35 -12.00
C LEU A 113 -6.75 -0.28 -13.08
N GLY A 114 -7.09 0.95 -12.68
CA GLY A 114 -7.28 2.09 -13.57
C GLY A 114 -5.98 2.77 -14.01
N SER A 115 -4.87 2.53 -13.31
CA SER A 115 -3.55 2.99 -13.76
C SER A 115 -3.05 2.06 -14.85
N SER A 116 -3.32 2.47 -16.10
CA SER A 116 -2.66 1.93 -17.30
C SER A 116 -1.15 1.75 -17.01
N PRO A 117 -0.55 0.59 -17.33
CA PRO A 117 0.84 0.34 -16.99
C PRO A 117 1.69 1.47 -17.56
N GLN A 118 2.31 2.26 -16.67
CA GLN A 118 3.25 3.29 -17.09
C GLN A 118 4.30 2.62 -17.96
N THR A 119 4.29 2.95 -19.24
CA THR A 119 5.30 2.48 -20.18
C THR A 119 6.65 2.97 -19.66
N ILE A 120 7.68 2.14 -19.86
CA ILE A 120 9.07 2.34 -19.42
C ILE A 120 9.58 3.77 -19.73
N ALA A 121 9.02 4.43 -20.76
CA ALA A 121 9.27 5.82 -21.14
C ALA A 121 9.03 6.86 -20.01
N GLN A 122 8.07 6.65 -19.10
CA GLN A 122 7.80 7.62 -18.02
C GLN A 122 8.78 7.53 -16.85
N ARG A 123 9.40 6.36 -16.61
CA ARG A 123 10.41 6.20 -15.55
C ARG A 123 11.76 6.85 -15.92
N GLY A 124 12.03 7.02 -17.21
CA GLY A 124 13.27 7.66 -17.69
C GLY A 124 13.39 9.14 -17.34
N GLN A 125 12.26 9.87 -17.22
CA GLN A 125 12.30 11.32 -16.96
C GLN A 125 12.57 11.69 -15.49
N THR A 126 12.42 10.76 -14.54
CA THR A 126 12.77 10.99 -13.13
C THR A 126 14.26 10.83 -12.84
N PHE A 127 15.04 10.26 -13.75
CA PHE A 127 16.51 10.11 -13.61
C PHE A 127 17.30 11.19 -14.36
N GLN A 128 16.63 12.11 -15.05
CA GLN A 128 17.25 13.29 -15.66
C GLN A 128 16.77 14.55 -14.94
N LYS A 129 17.20 14.71 -13.69
CA LYS A 129 17.34 16.01 -13.04
C LYS A 129 18.54 16.00 -12.12
#